data_AF-A0A835XCF9-F1
#
_entry.id   AF-A0A835XCF9-F1
#
_cell.length_a   1.000
_cell.length_b   1.000
_cell.length_c   1.000
_cell.angle_alpha   90.00
_cell.angle_beta   90.00
_cell.angle_gamma   90.00
#
_symmetry.space_group_name_H-M   'P 1'
#
loop_
_entity.id
_entity.type
_entity.pdbx_description
1 polymer ?
#
loop_
_entity_poly.entity_id
_entity_poly.type
_entity_poly.pdbx_seq_one_letter_code
_entity_poly.pdbx_strand_id
1 'polypeptide(L)'
;MYTKFKSKLNEHASFVAACAAITDYMDNRPQGSKLLQMFDRQFALISATVLTYNIVGHQKDPDYLLYLVEELSESKYPHEIPNTYEFAEIQVEKLAQIMGKVKKGFKTMKNLGYMELSDSGASGAVNFVLGFSGKDVGVAFKERADHGIYAVSIRGSKDCKLHLGKIVNTLATDLGGSGGGHDKACGAVIPKSKIKTFLKEFNKKLN
;
A
#
# COMPACT_ATOMS: atom_id res chain seq x y z
N MET A 1 -7.37 16.59 7.49
CA MET A 1 -7.29 16.71 8.96
C MET A 1 -6.38 17.86 9.38
N TYR A 2 -5.08 17.82 9.12
CA TYR A 2 -4.11 18.88 9.51
C TYR A 2 -4.60 20.31 9.24
N THR A 3 -4.98 20.63 8.00
CA THR A 3 -5.44 21.98 7.60
C THR A 3 -6.58 22.52 8.46
N LYS A 4 -7.47 21.63 8.94
CA LYS A 4 -8.62 21.98 9.78
C LYS A 4 -8.21 22.35 11.22
N PHE A 5 -7.14 21.74 11.72
CA PHE A 5 -6.73 21.86 13.12
C PHE A 5 -5.40 22.61 13.32
N LYS A 6 -4.71 23.03 12.26
CA LYS A 6 -3.38 23.65 12.32
C LYS A 6 -3.25 24.81 13.31
N SER A 7 -4.31 25.56 13.59
CA SER A 7 -4.28 26.67 14.56
C SER A 7 -4.22 26.22 16.03
N LYS A 8 -4.46 24.92 16.29
CA LYS A 8 -4.41 24.28 17.61
C LYS A 8 -3.20 23.35 17.78
N LEU A 9 -2.36 23.25 16.76
CA LEU A 9 -1.23 22.32 16.73
C LEU A 9 0.07 23.10 16.82
N ASN A 10 1.10 22.49 17.39
CA ASN A 10 2.45 23.03 17.37
C ASN A 10 3.04 22.99 15.94
N GLU A 11 4.20 23.62 15.76
CA GLU A 11 4.88 23.67 14.47
C GLU A 11 5.28 22.27 13.96
N HIS A 12 5.67 21.36 14.86
CA HIS A 12 6.05 19.99 14.52
C HIS A 12 4.93 19.20 13.83
N ALA A 13 3.65 19.50 14.11
CA ALA A 13 2.54 18.84 13.42
C ALA A 13 2.57 19.04 11.89
N SER A 14 3.20 20.11 11.40
CA SER A 14 3.41 20.31 9.96
C SER A 14 4.34 19.27 9.36
N PHE A 15 5.35 18.82 10.10
CA PHE A 15 6.27 17.75 9.71
C PHE A 15 5.57 16.39 9.66
N VAL A 16 4.79 16.05 10.69
CA VAL A 16 3.98 14.81 10.71
C VAL A 16 2.99 14.81 9.54
N ALA A 17 2.36 15.96 9.24
CA ALA A 17 1.48 16.10 8.09
C ALA A 17 2.21 15.97 6.74
N ALA A 18 3.45 16.47 6.63
CA ALA A 18 4.29 16.28 5.46
C ALA A 18 4.65 14.79 5.26
N CYS A 19 5.02 14.08 6.33
CA CYS A 19 5.25 12.64 6.30
C CYS A 19 4.01 11.88 5.83
N ALA A 20 2.84 12.20 6.40
CA ALA A 20 1.57 11.59 5.97
C ALA A 20 1.26 11.85 4.48
N ALA A 21 1.55 13.06 3.98
CA ALA A 21 1.36 13.37 2.57
C ALA A 21 2.29 12.56 1.66
N ILE A 22 3.55 12.34 2.06
CA ILE A 22 4.48 11.46 1.35
C ILE A 22 3.94 10.02 1.29
N THR A 23 3.50 9.48 2.43
CA THR A 23 3.10 8.07 2.54
C THR A 23 1.78 7.78 1.82
N ASP A 24 0.89 8.76 1.74
CA ASP A 24 -0.36 8.68 0.98
C ASP A 24 -0.18 9.02 -0.51
N TYR A 25 1.05 9.26 -0.99
CA TYR A 25 1.36 9.70 -2.36
C TYR A 25 0.65 11.01 -2.76
N MET A 26 0.43 11.88 -1.79
CA MET A 26 -0.24 13.18 -1.93
C MET A 26 0.75 14.36 -1.84
N ASP A 27 2.05 14.11 -1.75
CA ASP A 27 3.12 15.11 -1.66
C ASP A 27 3.25 15.98 -2.93
N ASN A 28 2.68 15.54 -4.05
CA ASN A 28 2.58 16.33 -5.29
C ASN A 28 1.28 17.15 -5.39
N ARG A 29 0.33 16.98 -4.47
CA ARG A 29 -0.93 17.74 -4.44
C ARG A 29 -0.67 19.10 -3.80
N PRO A 30 -1.50 20.15 -4.07
CA PRO A 30 -1.20 21.51 -3.62
C PRO A 30 -0.90 21.65 -2.12
N GLN A 31 -1.65 20.93 -1.26
CA GLN A 31 -1.42 20.97 0.19
C GLN A 31 -0.17 20.19 0.62
N GLY A 32 0.03 18.98 0.07
CA GLY A 32 1.20 18.15 0.39
C GLY A 32 2.50 18.79 -0.08
N SER A 33 2.51 19.37 -1.29
CA SER A 33 3.66 20.06 -1.85
C SER A 33 4.06 21.27 -1.01
N LYS A 34 3.08 22.06 -0.52
CA LYS A 34 3.34 23.20 0.36
C LYS A 34 3.93 22.79 1.70
N LEU A 35 3.46 21.67 2.27
CA LEU A 35 4.01 21.13 3.52
C LEU A 35 5.45 20.66 3.33
N LEU A 36 5.72 19.90 2.27
CA LEU A 36 7.04 19.35 2.00
C LEU A 36 8.09 20.43 1.71
N GLN A 37 7.69 21.58 1.13
CA GLN A 37 8.59 22.72 0.90
C GLN A 37 9.18 23.33 2.18
N MET A 38 8.61 23.06 3.34
CA MET A 38 9.11 23.57 4.63
C MET A 38 10.33 22.79 5.16
N PHE A 39 10.64 21.63 4.55
CA PHE A 39 11.65 20.70 5.06
C PHE A 39 12.66 20.35 3.97
N ASP A 40 13.85 19.92 4.39
CA ASP A 40 14.72 19.21 3.46
C ASP A 40 14.00 17.96 2.94
N ARG A 41 14.03 17.76 1.62
CA ARG A 41 13.25 16.71 0.97
C ARG A 41 13.73 15.32 1.42
N GLN A 42 15.03 15.10 1.53
CA GLN A 42 15.57 13.79 1.91
C GLN A 42 15.26 13.48 3.37
N PHE A 43 15.39 14.47 4.24
CA PHE A 43 15.00 14.38 5.64
C PHE A 43 13.53 13.98 5.82
N ALA A 44 12.61 14.62 5.08
CA ALA A 44 11.19 14.27 5.13
C ALA A 44 10.92 12.87 4.55
N LEU A 45 11.57 12.50 3.45
CA LEU A 45 11.39 11.19 2.81
C LEU A 45 11.86 10.03 3.69
N ILE A 46 13.06 10.14 4.28
CA ILE A 46 13.58 9.09 5.17
C ILE A 46 12.71 8.97 6.42
N SER A 47 12.32 10.10 7.01
CA SER A 47 11.46 10.12 8.19
C SER A 47 10.09 9.51 7.94
N ALA A 48 9.45 9.88 6.82
CA ALA A 48 8.16 9.32 6.41
C ALA A 48 8.25 7.81 6.18
N THR A 49 9.35 7.34 5.58
CA THR A 49 9.60 5.92 5.32
C THR A 49 9.81 5.16 6.62
N VAL A 50 10.64 5.68 7.53
CA VAL A 50 10.88 5.09 8.85
C VAL A 50 9.58 4.99 9.64
N LEU A 51 8.78 6.07 9.74
CA LEU A 51 7.48 6.04 10.41
C LEU A 51 6.55 4.99 9.81
N THR A 52 6.47 4.91 8.48
CA THR A 52 5.64 3.91 7.79
C THR A 52 6.02 2.50 8.17
N TYR A 53 7.31 2.17 8.16
CA TYR A 53 7.77 0.83 8.49
C TYR A 53 7.62 0.49 9.97
N ASN A 54 7.74 1.47 10.86
CA ASN A 54 7.39 1.28 12.26
C ASN A 54 5.90 0.95 12.44
N ILE A 55 5.01 1.71 11.81
CA ILE A 55 3.55 1.46 11.86
C ILE A 55 3.19 0.10 11.24
N VAL A 56 3.72 -0.21 10.05
CA VAL A 56 3.45 -1.47 9.35
C VAL A 56 3.99 -2.67 10.12
N GLY A 57 5.17 -2.54 10.72
CA GLY A 57 5.78 -3.59 11.53
C GLY A 57 5.01 -3.94 12.80
N HIS A 58 4.26 -2.98 13.34
CA HIS A 58 3.62 -3.05 14.66
C HIS A 58 2.08 -2.96 14.59
N GLN A 59 1.45 -3.27 13.45
CA GLN A 59 -0.03 -3.20 13.31
C GLN A 59 -0.82 -4.06 14.32
N LYS A 60 -0.17 -5.05 14.94
CA LYS A 60 -0.77 -5.93 15.96
C LYS A 60 -0.26 -5.63 17.37
N ASP A 61 0.46 -4.53 17.54
CA ASP A 61 1.06 -4.09 18.79
C ASP A 61 0.50 -2.68 19.11
N PRO A 62 -0.69 -2.62 19.73
CA PRO A 62 -1.33 -1.34 20.02
C PRO A 62 -0.52 -0.48 21.00
N ASP A 63 0.22 -1.10 21.92
CA ASP A 63 1.02 -0.39 22.90
C ASP A 63 2.18 0.34 22.23
N TYR A 64 2.87 -0.31 21.29
CA TYR A 64 3.90 0.34 20.48
C TYR A 64 3.33 1.48 19.61
N LEU A 65 2.14 1.28 19.02
CA LEU A 65 1.51 2.33 18.21
C LEU A 65 1.11 3.56 19.05
N LEU A 66 0.64 3.35 20.29
CA LEU A 66 0.36 4.43 21.23
C LEU A 66 1.64 5.15 21.65
N TYR A 67 2.68 4.40 21.99
CA TYR A 67 4.01 4.94 22.26
C TYR A 67 4.51 5.83 21.11
N LEU A 68 4.42 5.37 19.86
CA LEU A 68 4.83 6.17 18.70
C LEU A 68 4.01 7.47 18.58
N VAL A 69 2.71 7.45 18.90
CA VAL A 69 1.87 8.65 18.92
C VAL A 69 2.30 9.62 20.02
N GLU A 70 2.61 9.12 21.21
CA GLU A 70 3.09 9.94 22.33
C GLU A 70 4.41 10.64 21.97
N GLU A 71 5.40 9.92 21.46
CA GLU A 71 6.69 10.47 21.06
C GLU A 71 6.54 11.55 19.96
N LEU A 72 5.69 11.31 18.95
CA LEU A 72 5.39 12.31 17.92
C LEU A 72 4.65 13.54 18.49
N SER A 73 3.82 13.35 19.51
CA SER A 73 3.10 14.44 20.17
C SER A 73 4.03 15.34 20.99
N GLU A 74 5.12 14.77 21.51
CA GLU A 74 6.22 15.49 22.15
C GLU A 74 7.17 16.16 21.14
N SER A 75 6.83 16.16 19.86
CA SER A 75 7.60 16.78 18.76
C SER A 75 8.92 16.10 18.44
N LYS A 76 9.07 14.81 18.80
CA LYS A 76 10.25 14.02 18.44
C LYS A 76 10.20 13.60 16.97
N TYR A 77 11.31 13.80 16.27
CA TYR A 77 11.52 13.25 14.94
C TYR A 77 11.84 11.75 15.01
N PRO A 78 11.66 10.98 13.93
CA PRO A 78 11.88 9.53 13.97
C PRO A 78 13.27 9.13 14.45
N HIS A 79 14.32 9.88 14.11
CA HIS A 79 15.70 9.60 14.53
C HIS A 79 15.97 9.88 16.02
N GLU A 80 15.06 10.57 16.71
CA GLU A 80 15.14 10.79 18.15
C GLU A 80 14.40 9.70 18.94
N ILE A 81 13.56 8.91 18.26
CA ILE A 81 12.80 7.81 18.86
C ILE A 81 13.65 6.54 18.80
N PRO A 82 13.92 5.87 19.94
CA PRO A 82 14.72 4.66 19.99
C PRO A 82 14.26 3.56 19.03
N ASN A 83 15.24 2.89 18.42
CA ASN A 83 15.08 1.69 17.59
C ASN A 83 14.27 1.85 16.28
N THR A 84 13.79 3.05 15.95
CA THR A 84 12.91 3.22 14.78
C THR A 84 13.58 2.88 13.46
N TYR A 85 14.89 3.14 13.32
CA TYR A 85 15.65 2.82 12.12
C TYR A 85 15.93 1.34 11.99
N GLU A 86 16.22 0.66 13.10
CA GLU A 86 16.41 -0.78 13.19
C GLU A 86 15.11 -1.52 12.83
N PHE A 87 13.98 -1.05 13.32
CA PHE A 87 12.67 -1.57 12.91
C PHE A 87 12.38 -1.32 11.43
N ALA A 88 12.78 -0.16 10.90
CA ALA A 88 12.65 0.15 9.49
C ALA A 88 13.51 -0.78 8.62
N GLU A 89 14.76 -1.06 9.02
CA GLU A 89 15.66 -2.00 8.36
C GLU A 89 15.05 -3.40 8.26
N ILE A 90 14.49 -3.92 9.36
CA ILE A 90 13.80 -5.22 9.37
C ILE A 90 12.65 -5.26 8.35
N GLN A 91 11.91 -4.17 8.18
CA GLN A 91 10.84 -4.13 7.17
C GLN A 91 11.39 -4.04 5.74
N VAL A 92 12.50 -3.33 5.52
CA VAL A 92 13.19 -3.28 4.22
C VAL A 92 13.65 -4.68 3.81
N GLU A 93 14.22 -5.46 4.73
CA GLU A 93 14.63 -6.85 4.46
C GLU A 93 13.44 -7.73 4.05
N LYS A 94 12.32 -7.64 4.79
CA LYS A 94 11.07 -8.35 4.45
C LYS A 94 10.59 -7.95 3.06
N LEU A 95 10.64 -6.67 2.72
CA LEU A 95 10.23 -6.17 1.41
C LEU A 95 11.15 -6.69 0.29
N ALA A 96 12.46 -6.74 0.51
CA ALA A 96 13.43 -7.30 -0.43
C ALA A 96 13.21 -8.81 -0.66
N GLN A 97 12.88 -9.55 0.40
CA GLN A 97 12.50 -10.97 0.29
C GLN A 97 11.22 -11.15 -0.54
N ILE A 98 10.19 -10.32 -0.31
CA ILE A 98 8.96 -10.33 -1.11
C ILE A 98 9.28 -10.02 -2.57
N MET A 99 10.09 -8.99 -2.84
CA MET A 99 10.51 -8.64 -4.20
C MET A 99 11.21 -9.82 -4.89
N GLY A 100 12.13 -10.50 -4.20
CA GLY A 100 12.80 -11.69 -4.70
C GLY A 100 11.86 -12.86 -5.02
N LYS A 101 10.86 -13.12 -4.15
CA LYS A 101 9.82 -14.12 -4.40
C LYS A 101 8.96 -13.75 -5.62
N VAL A 102 8.53 -12.48 -5.70
CA VAL A 102 7.71 -12.02 -6.82
C VAL A 102 8.44 -12.16 -8.14
N LYS A 103 9.69 -11.68 -8.21
CA LYS A 103 10.53 -11.75 -9.43
C LYS A 103 10.66 -13.18 -9.98
N LYS A 104 10.65 -14.20 -9.11
CA LYS A 104 10.75 -15.62 -9.50
C LYS A 104 9.39 -16.26 -9.85
N GLY A 105 8.29 -15.73 -9.34
CA GLY A 105 7.01 -16.45 -9.29
C GLY A 105 5.81 -15.78 -9.96
N PHE A 106 5.92 -14.52 -10.39
CA PHE A 106 4.81 -13.87 -11.09
C PHE A 106 4.50 -14.55 -12.42
N LYS A 107 3.24 -14.49 -12.82
CA LYS A 107 2.74 -14.97 -14.11
C LYS A 107 2.12 -13.81 -14.87
N THR A 108 1.92 -13.99 -16.17
CA THR A 108 1.28 -12.98 -17.02
C THR A 108 0.09 -13.57 -17.77
N MET A 109 -0.85 -12.69 -18.09
CA MET A 109 -1.86 -12.86 -19.12
C MET A 109 -1.66 -11.75 -20.17
N LYS A 110 -2.56 -11.67 -21.15
CA LYS A 110 -2.46 -10.64 -22.22
C LYS A 110 -2.34 -9.23 -21.61
N ASN A 111 -3.19 -8.91 -20.64
CA ASN A 111 -3.41 -7.54 -20.15
C ASN A 111 -2.98 -7.32 -18.69
N LEU A 112 -2.60 -8.38 -17.95
CA LEU A 112 -2.21 -8.26 -16.55
C LEU A 112 -1.07 -9.19 -16.14
N GLY A 113 -0.32 -8.79 -15.12
CA GLY A 113 0.55 -9.66 -14.32
C GLY A 113 -0.20 -10.13 -13.07
N TYR A 114 0.05 -11.37 -12.63
CA TYR A 114 -0.56 -11.88 -11.42
C TYR A 114 0.33 -12.82 -10.61
N MET A 115 0.09 -12.90 -9.31
CA MET A 115 0.75 -13.86 -8.42
C MET A 115 -0.12 -14.24 -7.23
N GLU A 116 -0.13 -15.53 -6.90
CA GLU A 116 -0.64 -16.03 -5.62
C GLU A 116 0.48 -16.03 -4.58
N LEU A 117 0.19 -15.56 -3.37
CA LEU A 117 1.11 -15.53 -2.24
C LEU A 117 0.66 -16.52 -1.17
N SER A 118 1.61 -17.31 -0.67
CA SER A 118 1.41 -18.21 0.46
C SER A 118 1.68 -17.50 1.81
N ASP A 119 2.76 -16.71 1.90
CA ASP A 119 3.29 -16.31 3.21
C ASP A 119 3.13 -14.81 3.48
N SER A 120 3.06 -13.96 2.44
CA SER A 120 3.05 -12.50 2.56
C SER A 120 1.71 -11.87 2.17
N GLY A 121 1.42 -10.68 2.70
CA GLY A 121 0.21 -9.93 2.34
C GLY A 121 0.21 -9.51 0.87
N ALA A 122 -0.95 -9.63 0.21
CA ALA A 122 -1.13 -9.26 -1.19
C ALA A 122 -0.77 -7.81 -1.52
N SER A 123 -1.01 -6.87 -0.59
CA SER A 123 -0.75 -5.45 -0.82
C SER A 123 0.73 -5.11 -0.94
N GLY A 124 1.60 -5.81 -0.22
CA GLY A 124 3.05 -5.60 -0.26
C GLY A 124 3.71 -6.13 -1.53
N ALA A 125 3.06 -7.07 -2.24
CA ALA A 125 3.62 -7.71 -3.43
C ALA A 125 3.10 -7.14 -4.75
N VAL A 126 1.87 -6.61 -4.78
CA VAL A 126 1.19 -6.23 -6.04
C VAL A 126 1.96 -5.17 -6.85
N ASN A 127 2.65 -4.24 -6.19
CA ASN A 127 3.48 -3.25 -6.88
C ASN A 127 4.67 -3.91 -7.60
N PHE A 128 5.28 -4.95 -7.01
CA PHE A 128 6.33 -5.72 -7.68
C PHE A 128 5.77 -6.57 -8.81
N VAL A 129 4.57 -7.14 -8.66
CA VAL A 129 3.90 -7.87 -9.75
C VAL A 129 3.66 -6.94 -10.93
N LEU A 130 3.12 -5.74 -10.68
CA LEU A 130 2.94 -4.71 -11.70
C LEU A 130 4.28 -4.39 -12.37
N GLY A 131 5.29 -4.00 -11.58
CA GLY A 131 6.59 -3.57 -12.09
C GLY A 131 7.35 -4.64 -12.88
N PHE A 132 7.38 -5.89 -12.40
CA PHE A 132 8.11 -6.97 -13.08
C PHE A 132 7.35 -7.58 -14.25
N SER A 133 6.02 -7.48 -14.29
CA SER A 133 5.23 -8.08 -15.36
C SER A 133 5.33 -7.35 -16.70
N GLY A 134 5.76 -6.08 -16.71
CA GLY A 134 5.71 -5.23 -17.90
C GLY A 134 4.29 -4.96 -18.40
N LYS A 135 3.27 -5.13 -17.53
CA LYS A 135 1.86 -4.88 -17.84
C LYS A 135 1.37 -3.63 -17.13
N ASP A 136 0.27 -3.07 -17.61
CA ASP A 136 -0.37 -1.91 -16.98
C ASP A 136 -1.21 -2.26 -15.76
N VAL A 137 -1.44 -3.55 -15.49
CA VAL A 137 -2.21 -4.02 -14.34
C VAL A 137 -1.48 -5.19 -13.66
N GLY A 138 -1.29 -5.07 -12.35
CA GLY A 138 -0.76 -6.12 -11.49
C GLY A 138 -1.81 -6.61 -10.50
N VAL A 139 -1.86 -7.92 -10.26
CA VAL A 139 -2.78 -8.58 -9.33
C VAL A 139 -2.01 -9.49 -8.38
N ALA A 140 -2.07 -9.25 -7.07
CA ALA A 140 -1.58 -10.20 -6.08
C ALA A 140 -2.75 -10.69 -5.23
N PHE A 141 -2.74 -11.97 -4.86
CA PHE A 141 -3.80 -12.52 -4.02
C PHE A 141 -3.25 -13.55 -3.02
N LYS A 142 -3.85 -13.59 -1.84
CA LYS A 142 -3.52 -14.54 -0.78
C LYS A 142 -4.76 -15.25 -0.30
N GLU A 143 -4.66 -16.58 -0.16
CA GLU A 143 -5.74 -17.38 0.39
C GLU A 143 -5.95 -17.06 1.87
N ARG A 144 -7.21 -16.93 2.30
CA ARG A 144 -7.62 -17.01 3.70
C ARG A 144 -8.43 -18.28 3.86
N ALA A 145 -7.74 -19.38 4.13
CA ALA A 145 -8.31 -20.73 4.15
C ALA A 145 -9.50 -20.84 5.11
N ASP A 146 -9.39 -20.24 6.30
CA ASP A 146 -10.43 -20.22 7.35
C ASP A 146 -11.76 -19.60 6.88
N HIS A 147 -11.72 -18.81 5.81
CA HIS A 147 -12.87 -18.11 5.24
C HIS A 147 -13.22 -18.58 3.82
N GLY A 148 -12.48 -19.54 3.24
CA GLY A 148 -12.75 -20.03 1.88
C GLY A 148 -12.65 -18.97 0.78
N ILE A 149 -11.84 -17.93 0.98
CA ILE A 149 -11.71 -16.77 0.08
C ILE A 149 -10.25 -16.45 -0.26
N TYR A 150 -10.06 -15.63 -1.28
CA TYR A 150 -8.84 -14.90 -1.55
C TYR A 150 -9.02 -13.41 -1.26
N ALA A 151 -8.05 -12.84 -0.54
CA ALA A 151 -7.87 -11.40 -0.49
C ALA A 151 -7.00 -10.96 -1.66
N VAL A 152 -7.54 -10.13 -2.54
CA VAL A 152 -6.94 -9.69 -3.80
C VAL A 152 -6.56 -8.21 -3.70
N SER A 153 -5.34 -7.88 -4.10
CA SER A 153 -4.82 -6.52 -4.25
C SER A 153 -4.49 -6.26 -5.71
N ILE A 154 -4.92 -5.10 -6.23
CA ILE A 154 -4.78 -4.74 -7.64
C ILE A 154 -4.17 -3.34 -7.74
N ARG A 155 -3.23 -3.18 -8.68
CA ARG A 155 -2.59 -1.91 -9.01
C ARG A 155 -2.56 -1.67 -10.50
N GLY A 156 -2.82 -0.44 -10.90
CA GLY A 156 -2.68 0.06 -12.26
C GLY A 156 -1.43 0.93 -12.41
N SER A 157 -0.78 0.86 -13.57
CA SER A 157 0.29 1.78 -13.95
C SER A 157 -0.23 3.20 -14.13
N LYS A 158 0.68 4.16 -14.38
CA LYS A 158 0.26 5.52 -14.74
C LYS A 158 -0.46 5.57 -16.08
N ASP A 159 -0.16 4.64 -16.98
CA ASP A 159 -0.72 4.52 -18.33
C ASP A 159 -2.05 3.78 -18.38
N CYS A 160 -2.42 3.08 -17.30
CA CYS A 160 -3.75 2.50 -17.13
C CYS A 160 -4.82 3.60 -17.03
N LYS A 161 -5.63 3.74 -18.08
CA LYS A 161 -6.73 4.74 -18.17
C LYS A 161 -8.06 4.26 -17.62
N LEU A 162 -8.16 2.97 -17.27
CA LEU A 162 -9.39 2.35 -16.79
C LEU A 162 -9.59 2.62 -15.30
N HIS A 163 -10.85 2.75 -14.88
CA HIS A 163 -11.17 2.81 -13.46
C HIS A 163 -11.25 1.40 -12.87
N LEU A 164 -10.10 0.84 -12.46
CA LEU A 164 -10.00 -0.55 -12.00
C LEU A 164 -10.96 -0.85 -10.84
N GLY A 165 -11.09 0.06 -9.87
CA GLY A 165 -12.01 -0.12 -8.74
C GLY A 165 -13.47 -0.38 -9.13
N LYS A 166 -13.98 0.26 -10.19
CA LYS A 166 -15.35 0.05 -10.69
C LYS A 166 -15.49 -1.31 -11.36
N ILE A 167 -14.53 -1.67 -12.22
CA ILE A 167 -14.51 -2.98 -12.90
C ILE A 167 -14.47 -4.11 -11.88
N VAL A 168 -13.61 -3.98 -10.87
CA VAL A 168 -13.41 -4.97 -9.81
C VAL A 168 -14.64 -5.07 -8.90
N ASN A 169 -15.29 -3.95 -8.57
CA ASN A 169 -16.52 -3.96 -7.77
C ASN A 169 -17.62 -4.81 -8.42
N THR A 170 -17.92 -4.54 -9.70
CA THR A 170 -18.93 -5.30 -10.45
C THR A 170 -18.53 -6.77 -10.53
N LEU A 171 -17.31 -7.07 -10.99
CA LEU A 171 -16.88 -8.45 -11.21
C LEU A 171 -16.79 -9.27 -9.92
N ALA A 172 -16.33 -8.68 -8.82
CA ALA A 172 -16.26 -9.37 -7.54
C ALA A 172 -17.67 -9.69 -7.03
N THR A 173 -18.61 -8.75 -7.16
CA THR A 173 -20.02 -8.93 -6.76
C THR A 173 -20.67 -10.06 -7.55
N ASP A 174 -20.50 -10.08 -8.87
CA ASP A 174 -21.05 -11.13 -9.76
C ASP A 174 -20.53 -12.54 -9.40
N LEU A 175 -19.34 -12.63 -8.80
CA LEU A 175 -18.71 -13.88 -8.38
C LEU A 175 -19.01 -14.27 -6.93
N GLY A 176 -19.92 -13.55 -6.25
CA GLY A 176 -20.26 -13.79 -4.84
C GLY A 176 -19.21 -13.28 -3.84
N GLY A 177 -18.38 -12.34 -4.28
CA GLY A 177 -17.39 -11.63 -3.48
C GLY A 177 -17.77 -10.17 -3.24
N SER A 178 -16.78 -9.37 -2.87
CA SER A 178 -16.91 -7.91 -2.77
C SER A 178 -15.61 -7.24 -3.19
N GLY A 179 -15.65 -6.00 -3.64
CA GLY A 179 -14.44 -5.30 -4.03
C GLY A 179 -14.68 -3.84 -4.40
N GLY A 180 -13.60 -3.11 -4.64
CA GLY A 180 -13.66 -1.69 -4.97
C GLY A 180 -12.36 -0.96 -4.67
N GLY A 181 -12.39 0.36 -4.83
CA GLY A 181 -11.26 1.25 -4.58
C GLY A 181 -11.14 2.32 -5.66
N HIS A 182 -9.95 2.88 -5.77
CA HIS A 182 -9.64 3.93 -6.73
C HIS A 182 -9.40 3.38 -8.13
N ASP A 183 -9.19 4.29 -9.09
CA ASP A 183 -8.86 3.98 -10.47
C ASP A 183 -7.57 3.14 -10.59
N LYS A 184 -6.54 3.43 -9.79
CA LYS A 184 -5.22 2.77 -9.87
C LYS A 184 -4.88 1.85 -8.70
N ALA A 185 -5.68 1.87 -7.63
CA ALA A 185 -5.45 1.05 -6.45
C ALA A 185 -6.78 0.55 -5.89
N CYS A 186 -7.02 -0.75 -6.02
CA CYS A 186 -8.25 -1.39 -5.56
C CYS A 186 -7.96 -2.77 -4.96
N GLY A 187 -8.99 -3.36 -4.37
CA GLY A 187 -8.92 -4.70 -3.81
C GLY A 187 -10.27 -5.42 -3.91
N ALA A 188 -10.23 -6.72 -3.67
CA ALA A 188 -11.41 -7.56 -3.63
C ALA A 188 -11.24 -8.74 -2.67
N VAL A 189 -12.37 -9.30 -2.27
CA VAL A 189 -12.51 -10.61 -1.65
C VAL A 189 -13.23 -11.49 -2.65
N ILE A 190 -12.61 -12.59 -3.06
CA ILE A 190 -13.14 -13.51 -4.08
C ILE A 190 -13.25 -14.91 -3.49
N PRO A 191 -14.37 -15.64 -3.66
CA PRO A 191 -14.46 -17.04 -3.24
C PRO A 191 -13.35 -17.91 -3.84
N LYS A 192 -12.78 -18.84 -3.05
CA LYS A 192 -11.65 -19.69 -3.47
C LYS A 192 -11.89 -20.38 -4.81
N SER A 193 -13.09 -20.92 -4.99
CA SER A 193 -13.49 -21.62 -6.23
C SER A 193 -13.59 -20.72 -7.46
N LYS A 194 -13.61 -19.39 -7.29
CA LYS A 194 -13.84 -18.41 -8.37
C LYS A 194 -12.59 -17.62 -8.76
N ILE A 195 -11.45 -17.77 -8.09
CA ILE A 195 -10.25 -16.95 -8.36
C ILE A 195 -9.75 -17.07 -9.80
N LYS A 196 -9.75 -18.27 -10.39
CA LYS A 196 -9.35 -18.47 -11.79
C LYS A 196 -10.31 -17.79 -12.76
N THR A 197 -11.61 -17.83 -12.46
CA THR A 197 -12.66 -17.14 -13.25
C THR A 197 -12.49 -15.63 -13.14
N PHE A 198 -12.28 -15.11 -11.93
CA PHE A 198 -12.00 -13.70 -11.69
C PHE A 198 -10.83 -13.20 -12.53
N LEU A 199 -9.67 -13.89 -12.50
CA LEU A 199 -8.50 -13.48 -13.28
C LEU A 199 -8.77 -13.46 -14.79
N LYS A 200 -9.47 -14.47 -15.32
CA LYS A 200 -9.82 -14.56 -16.75
C LYS A 200 -10.75 -13.44 -17.19
N GLU A 201 -11.84 -13.22 -16.46
CA GLU A 201 -12.83 -12.19 -16.79
C GLU A 201 -12.28 -10.78 -16.56
N PHE A 202 -11.48 -10.59 -15.52
CA PHE A 202 -10.79 -9.32 -15.29
C PHE A 202 -9.83 -9.02 -16.44
N ASN A 203 -9.00 -9.98 -16.85
CA ASN A 203 -8.10 -9.81 -18.00
C ASN A 203 -8.84 -9.42 -19.28
N LYS A 204 -10.03 -9.96 -19.54
CA LYS A 204 -10.85 -9.58 -20.71
C LYS A 204 -11.35 -8.14 -20.61
N LYS A 205 -11.82 -7.69 -19.45
CA LYS A 205 -12.36 -6.34 -19.24
C LYS A 205 -11.30 -5.21 -19.28
N LEU A 206 -10.02 -5.56 -19.38
CA LEU A 206 -8.92 -4.59 -19.48
C LEU A 206 -8.64 -4.11 -20.91
N ASN A 207 -9.23 -4.74 -21.94
CA ASN A 207 -9.15 -4.31 -23.34
C ASN A 207 -10.52 -4.35 -24.02
#